data_AF-A0A9D6KVX9-F1
#
_entry.id   AF-A0A9D6KVX9-F1
#
_cell.length_a   1.000
_cell.length_b   1.000
_cell.length_c   1.000
_cell.angle_alpha   90.00
_cell.angle_beta   90.00
_cell.angle_gamma   90.00
#
_symmetry.space_group_name_H-M   'P 1'
#
loop_
_entity.id
_entity.type
_entity.pdbx_description
1 polymer ?
#
loop_
_entity_poly.entity_id
_entity_poly.type
_entity_poly.pdbx_seq_one_letter_code
_entity_poly.pdbx_strand_id
1 'polypeptide(L)'
;MLRALALTLFLALVIAAPAKACIVSDGYTGILFDDVPADAAPNDVVLDVDFSWQAVREGRFPDAVVTAHVRRVIRGEFHGNTVRVGLGNSSCDYAFIFGRRGFLIGHFVTPDKGRVGVEALLPNGESLVFAWPFRETVFVPRSETVAARRRRTGDAHWHMY
;
A
#
# COMPACT_ATOMS: atom_id res chain seq x y z
N MET A 1 -19.03 -40.38 27.13
CA MET A 1 -19.32 -38.93 27.14
C MET A 1 -18.22 -38.05 26.52
N LEU A 2 -17.01 -38.54 26.24
CA LEU A 2 -15.93 -37.75 25.57
C LEU A 2 -16.13 -37.49 24.06
N ARG A 3 -17.00 -38.23 23.37
CA ARG A 3 -17.17 -38.12 21.90
C ARG A 3 -18.01 -36.92 21.44
N ALA A 4 -18.87 -36.39 22.31
CA ALA A 4 -19.77 -35.28 21.95
C ALA A 4 -19.06 -33.90 21.98
N LEU A 5 -18.01 -33.75 22.80
CA LEU A 5 -17.25 -32.50 22.91
C LEU A 5 -16.29 -32.25 21.73
N ALA A 6 -15.90 -33.30 21.00
CA ALA A 6 -15.01 -33.18 19.85
C ALA A 6 -15.74 -32.63 18.60
N LEU A 7 -17.06 -32.85 18.48
CA LEU A 7 -17.82 -32.44 17.30
C LEU A 7 -18.20 -30.95 17.32
N THR A 8 -18.42 -30.36 18.49
CA THR A 8 -18.74 -28.93 18.63
C THR A 8 -17.53 -28.04 18.37
N LEU A 9 -16.32 -28.50 18.69
CA LEU A 9 -15.10 -27.74 18.41
C LEU A 9 -14.77 -27.66 16.91
N PHE A 10 -15.11 -28.71 16.13
CA PHE A 10 -14.89 -28.72 14.68
C PHE A 10 -15.85 -27.81 13.93
N LEU A 11 -17.10 -27.68 14.41
CA LEU A 11 -18.10 -26.85 13.75
C LEU A 11 -17.84 -25.34 13.95
N ALA A 12 -17.20 -24.95 15.06
CA ALA A 12 -16.83 -23.56 15.33
C ALA A 12 -15.68 -23.04 14.45
N LEU A 13 -14.79 -23.91 13.94
CA LEU A 13 -13.71 -23.51 13.03
C LEU A 13 -14.20 -23.18 11.60
N VAL A 14 -15.36 -23.71 11.18
CA VAL A 14 -15.88 -23.50 9.82
C VAL A 14 -16.65 -22.18 9.69
N ILE A 15 -17.08 -21.59 10.81
CA ILE A 15 -17.77 -20.28 10.85
C ILE A 15 -16.80 -19.14 11.19
N ALA A 16 -15.49 -19.41 11.24
CA ALA A 16 -14.50 -18.35 11.14
C ALA A 16 -14.72 -17.68 9.78
N ALA A 17 -15.41 -16.55 9.79
CA ALA A 17 -15.70 -15.76 8.61
C ALA A 17 -14.42 -15.69 7.77
N PRO A 18 -14.48 -15.99 6.46
CA PRO A 18 -13.29 -15.97 5.64
C PRO A 18 -12.68 -14.58 5.81
N ALA A 19 -11.46 -14.53 6.35
CA ALA A 19 -10.63 -13.36 6.22
C ALA A 19 -10.73 -13.00 4.73
N LYS A 20 -11.35 -11.86 4.41
CA LYS A 20 -11.60 -11.44 3.03
C LYS A 20 -10.26 -11.06 2.39
N ALA A 21 -9.38 -12.04 2.21
CA ALA A 21 -8.21 -11.98 1.37
C ALA A 21 -8.74 -11.67 -0.03
N CYS A 22 -8.53 -10.43 -0.48
CA CYS A 22 -8.92 -9.87 -1.78
C CYS A 22 -9.73 -10.81 -2.67
N ILE A 23 -11.01 -11.02 -2.33
CA ILE A 23 -11.84 -12.03 -2.99
C ILE A 23 -12.16 -11.61 -4.44
N VAL A 24 -11.97 -10.33 -4.77
CA VAL A 24 -12.17 -9.75 -6.11
C VAL A 24 -10.96 -8.93 -6.53
N SER A 25 -10.59 -9.01 -7.82
CA SER A 25 -9.49 -8.23 -8.42
C SER A 25 -9.65 -6.72 -8.25
N ASP A 26 -10.88 -6.26 -8.06
CA ASP A 26 -11.25 -4.89 -7.78
C ASP A 26 -10.74 -4.37 -6.41
N GLY A 27 -10.42 -5.28 -5.49
CA GLY A 27 -9.88 -4.98 -4.17
C GLY A 27 -8.37 -4.76 -4.14
N TYR A 28 -7.65 -5.06 -5.23
CA TYR A 28 -6.21 -4.79 -5.30
C TYR A 28 -5.95 -3.29 -5.31
N THR A 29 -4.89 -2.89 -4.61
CA THR A 29 -4.44 -1.52 -4.47
C THR A 29 -3.12 -1.31 -5.22
N GLY A 30 -2.97 -0.14 -5.82
CA GLY A 30 -1.72 0.33 -6.42
C GLY A 30 -1.37 1.74 -5.97
N ILE A 31 -0.12 2.14 -6.15
CA ILE A 31 0.42 3.42 -5.62
C ILE A 31 0.66 4.48 -6.71
N LEU A 32 0.53 4.09 -7.98
CA LEU A 32 0.78 4.95 -9.13
C LEU A 32 -0.53 5.44 -9.73
N PHE A 33 -0.64 6.75 -9.92
CA PHE A 33 -1.78 7.40 -10.56
C PHE A 33 -1.42 7.84 -12.00
N ASP A 34 -2.41 7.85 -12.89
CA ASP A 34 -2.29 8.40 -14.26
C ASP A 34 -2.41 9.92 -14.30
N ASP A 35 -3.16 10.49 -13.37
CA ASP A 35 -3.31 11.94 -13.16
C ASP A 35 -3.40 12.24 -11.66
N VAL A 36 -3.27 13.51 -11.26
CA VAL A 36 -3.41 13.96 -9.88
C VAL A 36 -4.90 14.03 -9.52
N PRO A 37 -5.42 13.17 -8.61
CA PRO A 37 -6.81 13.20 -8.22
C PRO A 37 -7.21 14.54 -7.59
N ALA A 38 -8.43 15.00 -7.85
CA ALA A 38 -8.95 16.26 -7.29
C ALA A 38 -9.05 16.25 -5.75
N ASP A 39 -9.11 15.06 -5.14
CA ASP A 39 -9.15 14.85 -3.69
C ASP A 39 -7.76 14.66 -3.06
N ALA A 40 -6.66 14.85 -3.81
CA ALA A 40 -5.32 14.78 -3.27
C ALA A 40 -5.11 15.89 -2.22
N ALA A 41 -4.62 15.53 -1.03
CA ALA A 41 -4.56 16.46 0.09
C ALA A 41 -3.65 17.65 -0.24
N PRO A 42 -3.95 18.88 0.20
CA PRO A 42 -3.14 20.06 -0.14
C PRO A 42 -1.66 19.95 0.28
N ASN A 43 -1.39 19.18 1.34
CA ASN A 43 -0.07 18.93 1.90
C ASN A 43 0.63 17.69 1.31
N ASP A 44 -0.01 16.96 0.39
CA ASP A 44 0.66 15.84 -0.29
C ASP A 44 1.69 16.35 -1.29
N VAL A 45 2.87 15.71 -1.25
CA VAL A 45 3.90 15.82 -2.27
C VAL A 45 3.49 14.95 -3.46
N VAL A 46 3.64 15.50 -4.67
CA VAL A 46 3.27 14.83 -5.93
C VAL A 46 4.50 14.78 -6.83
N LEU A 47 4.93 13.57 -7.18
CA LEU A 47 6.11 13.29 -7.99
C LEU A 47 5.72 12.53 -9.26
N ASP A 48 6.20 12.95 -10.42
CA ASP A 48 6.18 12.12 -11.64
C ASP A 48 7.41 11.22 -11.59
N VAL A 49 7.19 9.91 -11.55
CA VAL A 49 8.25 8.93 -11.28
C VAL A 49 8.29 7.80 -12.29
N ASP A 50 9.44 7.12 -12.33
CA ASP A 50 9.67 5.88 -13.07
C ASP A 50 10.39 4.86 -12.19
N PHE A 51 9.82 3.68 -12.05
CA PHE A 51 10.39 2.57 -11.29
C PHE A 51 11.10 1.60 -12.23
N SER A 52 12.33 1.23 -11.89
CA SER A 52 13.04 0.17 -12.61
C SER A 52 12.35 -1.18 -12.45
N TRP A 53 12.60 -2.12 -13.36
CA TRP A 53 12.13 -3.50 -13.19
C TRP A 53 12.68 -4.17 -11.93
N GLN A 54 13.85 -3.74 -11.46
CA GLN A 54 14.39 -4.20 -10.18
C GLN A 54 13.53 -3.74 -9.01
N ALA A 55 13.15 -2.45 -8.97
CA ALA A 55 12.25 -1.92 -7.94
C ALA A 55 10.90 -2.65 -7.91
N VAL A 56 10.35 -3.01 -9.08
CA VAL A 56 9.10 -3.79 -9.16
C VAL A 56 9.24 -5.17 -8.53
N ARG A 57 10.38 -5.84 -8.74
CA ARG A 57 10.64 -7.15 -8.13
C ARG A 57 10.83 -7.04 -6.62
N GLU A 58 11.56 -6.02 -6.18
CA GLU A 58 11.82 -5.76 -4.76
C GLU A 58 10.54 -5.39 -4.00
N GLY A 59 9.63 -4.63 -4.62
CA GLY A 59 8.37 -4.24 -3.97
C GLY A 59 7.34 -5.36 -3.81
N ARG A 60 7.65 -6.60 -4.23
CA ARG A 60 6.83 -7.79 -3.93
C ARG A 60 7.06 -8.31 -2.51
N PHE A 61 8.15 -7.91 -1.87
CA PHE A 61 8.46 -8.33 -0.50
C PHE A 61 7.74 -7.45 0.51
N PRO A 62 7.28 -8.01 1.64
CA PRO A 62 6.72 -7.21 2.72
C PRO A 62 7.70 -6.16 3.20
N ASP A 63 7.17 -5.00 3.56
CA ASP A 63 7.92 -3.87 4.12
C ASP A 63 9.10 -3.41 3.26
N ALA A 64 8.97 -3.55 1.94
CA ALA A 64 10.00 -3.17 1.00
C ALA A 64 10.17 -1.64 0.96
N VAL A 65 11.43 -1.21 0.86
CA VAL A 65 11.75 0.17 0.47
C VAL A 65 12.39 0.14 -0.90
N VAL A 66 11.67 0.67 -1.88
CA VAL A 66 12.10 0.68 -3.29
C VAL A 66 12.54 2.08 -3.70
N THR A 67 13.33 2.17 -4.77
CA THR A 67 13.76 3.47 -5.32
C THR A 67 12.97 3.80 -6.59
N ALA A 68 12.37 4.99 -6.63
CA ALA A 68 11.78 5.55 -7.84
C ALA A 68 12.69 6.66 -8.38
N HIS A 69 12.88 6.72 -9.70
CA HIS A 69 13.54 7.85 -10.33
C HIS A 69 12.52 8.99 -10.50
N VAL A 70 12.81 10.14 -9.92
CA VAL A 70 11.96 11.33 -10.04
C VAL A 70 12.27 12.01 -11.36
N ARG A 71 11.23 12.19 -12.18
CA ARG A 71 11.30 12.87 -13.48
C ARG A 71 11.01 14.35 -13.34
N ARG A 72 10.05 14.70 -12.49
CA ARG A 72 9.70 16.08 -12.12
C ARG A 72 8.90 16.10 -10.81
N VAL A 73 8.98 17.21 -10.10
CA VAL A 73 8.12 17.51 -8.95
C VAL A 73 6.91 18.28 -9.47
N ILE A 74 5.71 17.80 -9.19
CA ILE A 74 4.45 18.43 -9.61
C ILE A 74 3.93 19.36 -8.52
N ARG A 75 4.03 18.94 -7.25
CA ARG A 75 3.58 19.70 -6.09
C ARG A 75 4.39 19.31 -4.85
N GLY A 76 4.60 20.28 -3.96
CA GLY A 76 5.32 20.11 -2.70
C GLY A 76 6.83 20.32 -2.83
N GLU A 77 7.52 20.30 -1.70
CA GLU A 77 8.97 20.47 -1.64
C GLU A 77 9.67 19.11 -1.74
N PHE A 78 10.51 18.95 -2.76
CA PHE A 78 11.37 17.79 -2.90
C PHE A 78 12.62 18.16 -3.71
N HIS A 79 13.77 17.75 -3.21
CA HIS A 79 15.06 17.96 -3.86
C HIS A 79 15.77 16.61 -4.03
N GLY A 80 15.89 16.16 -5.28
CA GLY A 80 16.54 14.89 -5.60
C GLY A 80 16.09 14.37 -6.96
N ASN A 81 16.87 13.45 -7.52
CA ASN A 81 16.53 12.69 -8.72
C ASN A 81 15.97 11.29 -8.40
N THR A 82 15.98 10.88 -7.13
CA THR A 82 15.46 9.60 -6.67
C THR A 82 14.75 9.74 -5.34
N VAL A 83 13.65 9.00 -5.16
CA VAL A 83 12.90 8.93 -3.90
C VAL A 83 12.84 7.50 -3.39
N ARG A 84 13.02 7.32 -2.08
CA ARG A 84 12.84 6.03 -1.40
C ARG A 84 11.41 5.88 -0.94
N VAL A 85 10.71 4.88 -1.47
CA VAL A 85 9.28 4.68 -1.28
C VAL A 85 9.07 3.47 -0.39
N GLY A 86 8.44 3.68 0.77
CA GLY A 86 8.06 2.61 1.68
C GLY A 86 6.78 1.96 1.19
N LEU A 87 6.81 0.66 0.97
CA LEU A 87 5.66 -0.14 0.57
C LEU A 87 5.19 -0.95 1.78
N GLY A 88 4.06 -0.55 2.34
CA GLY A 88 3.32 -1.41 3.25
C GLY A 88 2.67 -2.52 2.46
N ASN A 89 2.76 -3.76 2.93
CA ASN A 89 2.11 -4.89 2.26
C ASN A 89 1.13 -5.59 3.20
N SER A 90 -0.15 -5.45 2.87
CA SER A 90 -1.17 -6.47 3.07
C SER A 90 -1.15 -7.45 1.89
N SER A 91 -1.84 -8.59 2.02
CA SER A 91 -2.03 -9.57 0.93
C SER A 91 -2.76 -9.01 -0.31
N CYS A 92 -3.27 -7.78 -0.21
CA CYS A 92 -4.02 -7.06 -1.23
C CYS A 92 -3.22 -5.97 -1.94
N ASP A 93 -2.01 -5.67 -1.45
CA ASP A 93 -1.21 -4.58 -1.98
C ASP A 93 -0.36 -5.05 -3.17
N TYR A 94 -0.71 -4.57 -4.36
CA TYR A 94 0.04 -4.76 -5.60
C TYR A 94 0.49 -3.40 -6.09
N ALA A 95 1.48 -2.82 -5.40
CA ALA A 95 1.95 -1.44 -5.60
C ALA A 95 2.05 -1.02 -7.09
N PHE A 96 2.55 -1.91 -7.95
CA PHE A 96 2.79 -1.67 -9.38
C PHE A 96 1.70 -2.19 -10.32
N ILE A 97 0.50 -2.54 -9.83
CA ILE A 97 -0.60 -3.06 -10.66
C ILE A 97 -1.02 -2.07 -11.77
N PHE A 98 -0.78 -0.78 -11.55
CA PHE A 98 -1.06 0.28 -12.52
C PHE A 98 0.14 0.67 -13.39
N GLY A 99 1.18 -0.17 -13.43
CA GLY A 99 2.39 0.04 -14.21
C GLY A 99 3.59 0.49 -13.38
N ARG A 100 4.61 1.03 -14.05
CA ARG A 100 5.90 1.42 -13.43
C ARG A 100 6.18 2.91 -13.48
N ARG A 101 5.35 3.67 -14.21
CA ARG A 101 5.49 5.11 -14.40
C ARG A 101 4.14 5.76 -14.14
N GLY A 102 4.16 6.92 -13.50
CA GLY A 102 2.97 7.69 -13.19
C GLY A 102 3.25 8.70 -12.09
N PHE A 103 2.19 9.22 -11.49
CA PHE A 103 2.27 10.09 -10.33
C PHE A 103 2.29 9.28 -9.05
N LEU A 104 3.27 9.58 -8.21
CA LEU A 104 3.37 9.14 -6.83
C LEU A 104 2.90 10.28 -5.93
N ILE A 105 1.89 10.02 -5.11
CA ILE A 105 1.23 11.03 -4.26
C ILE A 105 1.34 10.56 -2.82
N GLY A 106 1.72 11.43 -1.89
CA GLY A 106 1.87 11.04 -0.49
C GLY A 106 2.75 12.00 0.30
N HIS A 107 3.41 11.48 1.34
CA HIS A 107 4.18 12.30 2.26
C HIS A 107 5.40 11.56 2.82
N PHE A 108 6.37 12.32 3.33
CA PHE A 108 7.54 11.75 3.98
C PHE A 108 7.26 11.42 5.45
N VAL A 109 7.62 10.21 5.86
CA VAL A 109 7.49 9.74 7.24
C VAL A 109 8.87 9.34 7.75
N THR A 110 9.26 9.94 8.87
CA THR A 110 10.48 9.55 9.60
C THR A 110 10.22 8.30 10.43
N PRO A 111 11.25 7.52 10.81
CA PRO A 111 11.08 6.33 11.65
C PRO A 111 10.29 6.58 12.94
N ASP A 112 10.56 7.70 13.63
CA ASP A 112 9.85 8.04 14.86
C ASP A 112 8.38 8.37 14.62
N LYS A 113 8.06 9.15 13.58
CA LYS A 113 6.67 9.47 13.25
C LYS A 113 5.89 8.23 12.85
N GLY A 114 6.52 7.34 12.08
CA GLY A 114 5.91 6.09 11.66
C GLY A 114 5.62 5.17 12.84
N ARG A 115 6.57 5.03 13.78
CA ARG A 115 6.38 4.29 15.03
C ARG A 115 5.22 4.83 15.87
N VAL A 116 5.19 6.15 16.11
CA VAL A 116 4.09 6.81 16.85
C VAL A 116 2.75 6.60 16.14
N GLY A 117 2.72 6.68 14.81
CA GLY A 117 1.51 6.43 14.01
C GLY A 117 0.99 5.01 14.17
N VAL A 118 1.87 4.00 14.16
CA VAL A 118 1.51 2.60 14.37
C VAL A 118 1.03 2.35 15.80
N GLU A 119 1.72 2.90 16.81
CA GLU A 119 1.32 2.79 18.22
C GLU A 119 -0.07 3.40 18.46
N ALA A 120 -0.40 4.53 17.82
CA ALA A 120 -1.70 5.17 17.93
C ALA A 120 -2.86 4.33 17.33
N LEU A 121 -2.58 3.43 16.39
CA LEU A 121 -3.55 2.49 15.82
C LEU A 121 -3.80 1.26 16.70
N LEU A 122 -2.98 1.06 17.74
CA LEU A 122 -3.00 -0.10 18.63
C LEU A 122 -3.26 0.32 20.08
N PRO A 123 -4.49 0.76 20.42
CA PRO A 123 -4.80 1.40 21.71
C PRO A 123 -4.56 0.52 22.95
N ASN A 124 -4.36 -0.79 22.79
CA ASN A 124 -4.14 -1.74 23.89
C ASN A 124 -2.73 -2.36 23.92
N GLY A 125 -1.78 -1.88 23.11
CA GLY A 125 -0.39 -2.35 23.13
C GLY A 125 -0.15 -3.80 22.66
N GLU A 126 -1.20 -4.51 22.25
CA GLU A 126 -1.09 -5.88 21.72
C GLU A 126 -1.01 -5.86 20.20
N SER A 127 0.20 -5.84 19.65
CA SER A 127 0.43 -6.48 18.36
C SER A 127 1.88 -6.90 18.18
N LEU A 128 2.10 -8.20 18.01
CA LEU A 128 3.38 -8.77 17.57
C LEU A 128 3.61 -8.60 16.05
N VAL A 129 2.65 -8.02 15.31
CA VAL A 129 2.62 -8.08 13.83
C VAL A 129 2.68 -6.69 13.17
N PHE A 130 2.29 -5.62 13.86
CA PHE A 130 2.29 -4.27 13.30
C PHE A 130 3.34 -3.40 14.01
N ALA A 131 4.58 -3.44 13.51
CA ALA A 131 5.61 -2.48 13.86
C ALA A 131 5.93 -1.63 12.62
N TRP A 132 6.30 -0.36 12.82
CA TRP A 132 6.84 0.45 11.73
C TRP A 132 8.15 -0.17 11.24
N PRO A 133 8.22 -0.66 9.99
CA PRO A 133 9.32 -1.52 9.58
C PRO A 133 10.51 -0.74 9.01
N PHE A 134 10.31 0.56 8.73
CA PHE A 134 11.29 1.38 8.02
C PHE A 134 12.26 2.07 8.98
N ARG A 135 13.55 1.85 8.76
CA ARG A 135 14.64 2.43 9.57
C ARG A 135 15.14 3.77 9.06
N GLU A 136 14.59 4.25 7.95
CA GLU A 136 14.96 5.50 7.29
C GLU A 136 13.69 6.33 7.02
N THR A 137 13.88 7.61 6.68
CA THR A 137 12.78 8.44 6.18
C THR A 137 12.37 7.93 4.81
N VAL A 138 11.11 7.55 4.68
CA VAL A 138 10.55 7.03 3.42
C VAL A 138 9.39 7.90 2.96
N PHE A 139 9.16 7.92 1.66
CA PHE A 139 7.93 8.40 1.08
C PHE A 139 6.85 7.33 1.24
N VAL A 140 5.78 7.64 1.95
CA VAL A 140 4.62 6.77 2.11
C VAL A 140 3.59 7.18 1.05
N PRO A 141 3.38 6.35 0.02
CA PRO A 141 2.44 6.69 -1.03
C PRO A 141 1.00 6.47 -0.58
N ARG A 142 0.11 7.34 -1.04
CA ARG A 142 -1.32 7.06 -1.12
C ARG A 142 -1.51 5.89 -2.09
N SER A 143 -2.42 4.99 -1.74
CA SER A 143 -2.88 3.92 -2.61
C SER A 143 -4.29 4.18 -3.14
N GLU A 144 -4.63 3.55 -4.27
CA GLU A 144 -5.96 3.54 -4.85
C GLU A 144 -6.32 2.10 -5.22
N THR A 145 -7.56 1.69 -4.96
CA THR A 145 -8.05 0.38 -5.40
C THR A 145 -8.34 0.38 -6.89
N VAL A 146 -8.27 -0.79 -7.55
CA VAL A 146 -8.72 -0.96 -8.94
C VAL A 146 -10.14 -0.43 -9.14
N ALA A 147 -11.06 -0.70 -8.19
CA ALA A 147 -12.42 -0.18 -8.23
C ALA A 147 -12.50 1.35 -8.18
N ALA A 148 -11.71 1.98 -7.30
CA ALA A 148 -11.68 3.45 -7.20
C ALA A 148 -11.13 4.07 -8.49
N ARG A 149 -10.06 3.50 -9.05
CA ARG A 149 -9.47 3.95 -10.30
C ARG A 149 -10.45 3.86 -11.47
N ARG A 150 -11.18 2.75 -11.60
CA ARG A 150 -12.23 2.59 -12.63
C ARG A 150 -13.28 3.69 -12.53
N ARG A 151 -13.76 3.97 -11.32
CA ARG A 151 -14.76 5.04 -11.11
C ARG A 151 -14.22 6.41 -11.51
N ARG A 152 -12.93 6.67 -11.24
CA ARG A 152 -12.29 7.96 -11.52
C ARG A 152 -12.00 8.17 -13.02
N THR A 153 -11.53 7.13 -13.70
CA THR A 153 -11.06 7.20 -15.09
C THR A 153 -12.13 6.85 -16.13
N GLY A 154 -13.19 6.15 -15.72
CA GLY A 154 -14.20 5.62 -16.64
C GLY A 154 -13.71 4.42 -17.46
N ASP A 155 -12.47 3.96 -17.26
CA ASP A 155 -11.89 2.87 -18.04
C ASP A 155 -12.31 1.51 -17.48
N ALA A 156 -13.05 0.74 -18.28
CA ALA A 156 -13.45 -0.63 -17.94
C ALA A 156 -12.36 -1.66 -18.25
N HIS A 157 -11.35 -1.32 -19.05
CA HIS A 157 -10.35 -2.24 -19.58
C HIS A 157 -9.00 -2.02 -18.88
N TRP A 158 -8.73 -2.80 -17.83
CA TRP A 158 -7.41 -2.82 -17.19
C TRP A 158 -6.64 -4.06 -17.63
N HIS A 159 -5.51 -3.84 -18.31
CA HIS A 159 -4.51 -4.87 -18.53
C HIS A 159 -3.59 -4.91 -17.31
N MET A 160 -3.59 -6.02 -16.57
CA MET A 160 -2.52 -6.31 -15.61
C MET A 160 -1.22 -6.47 -16.40
N TYR A 161 -0.24 -5.61 -16.11
CA TYR A 161 1.12 -5.69 -16.66
C TYR A 161 1.98 -6.72 -15.93
#